data_AF-E3RV95-F1
#
_entry.id   AF-E3RV95-F1
#
_cell.length_a   1.000
_cell.length_b   1.000
_cell.length_c   1.000
_cell.angle_alpha   90.00
_cell.angle_beta   90.00
_cell.angle_gamma   90.00
#
_symmetry.space_group_name_H-M   'P 1'
#
loop_
_entity.id
_entity.type
_entity.pdbx_description
1 polymer ?
#
loop_
_entity_poly.entity_id
_entity_poly.type
_entity_poly.pdbx_seq_one_letter_code
_entity_poly.pdbx_strand_id
1 'polypeptide(L)'
;MADQQPPPEDEDLILSFFPDPPPFYKHFTTENLKRLKEIEEEATPDNGDTKASSATKLTTEQILALPTELRYLIPPEPPGDDDEFHVFDVVTKAKGTNVFMKNMEYIAHNLAMEGVFTDWTYEQLYPSGDAGDNDPSSSQQPTATNSATLDRQNYLFRFLRSILLNYISLLGIVAANPTSDQKEQKLKDIMTMVANMHALINEYRPHQARHTLIERMEEQVRRKREEVEGVRRMGEKVREVLSGFGAVDGEDKGGVKDMEVEEKVLREEDVRREAFKGMWEAADEVLV
;
A
#
# COMPACT_ATOMS: atom_id res chain seq x y z
N MET A 1 39.21 -56.63 18.94
CA MET A 1 38.47 -56.67 17.66
C MET A 1 37.24 -55.81 17.84
N ALA A 2 37.17 -54.75 17.03
CA ALA A 2 36.05 -53.86 16.73
C ALA A 2 35.10 -53.44 17.88
N ASP A 3 35.31 -52.23 18.38
CA ASP A 3 34.29 -51.43 19.05
C ASP A 3 33.27 -50.99 17.98
N GLN A 4 32.02 -51.45 18.11
CA GLN A 4 30.95 -51.15 17.16
C GLN A 4 30.36 -49.78 17.50
N GLN A 5 30.70 -48.77 16.70
CA GLN A 5 30.02 -47.48 16.70
C GLN A 5 28.55 -47.69 16.32
N PRO A 6 27.58 -47.14 17.08
CA PRO A 6 26.18 -47.17 16.67
C PRO A 6 26.02 -46.36 15.38
N PRO A 7 25.08 -46.76 14.48
CA PRO A 7 24.84 -46.06 13.23
C PRO A 7 24.36 -44.63 13.51
N PRO A 8 24.64 -43.67 12.60
CA PRO A 8 24.06 -42.34 12.71
C PRO A 8 22.54 -42.49 12.70
N GLU A 9 21.88 -41.94 13.72
CA GLU A 9 20.44 -41.84 13.76
C GLU A 9 20.04 -40.92 12.60
N ASP A 10 19.56 -41.52 11.51
CA ASP A 10 18.81 -40.80 10.50
C ASP A 10 17.58 -40.26 11.22
N GLU A 11 17.63 -38.99 11.61
CA GLU A 11 16.49 -38.27 12.17
C GLU A 11 15.33 -38.47 11.21
N ASP A 12 14.34 -39.25 11.64
CA ASP A 12 13.10 -39.48 10.90
C ASP A 12 12.57 -38.10 10.49
N LEU A 13 12.75 -37.74 9.22
CA LEU A 13 12.18 -36.56 8.58
C LEU A 13 10.67 -36.72 8.69
N ILE A 14 10.11 -36.25 9.80
CA ILE A 14 8.70 -35.94 9.93
C ILE A 14 8.45 -34.91 8.83
N LEU A 15 7.98 -35.38 7.68
CA LEU A 15 7.75 -34.59 6.49
C LEU A 15 6.60 -33.62 6.81
N SER A 16 6.91 -32.52 7.47
CA SER A 16 5.98 -31.45 7.71
C SER A 16 5.53 -30.91 6.35
N PHE A 17 4.23 -30.67 6.21
CA PHE A 17 3.65 -30.09 4.99
C PHE A 17 4.28 -28.73 4.64
N PHE A 18 4.83 -28.04 5.64
CA PHE A 18 5.55 -26.79 5.48
C PHE A 18 7.06 -27.03 5.54
N PRO A 19 7.84 -26.38 4.66
CA PRO A 19 9.29 -26.43 4.75
C PRO A 19 9.76 -25.80 6.06
N ASP A 20 10.87 -26.30 6.59
CA ASP A 20 11.54 -25.65 7.71
C ASP A 20 11.91 -24.20 7.36
N PRO A 21 11.92 -23.30 8.35
CA PRO A 21 12.31 -21.92 8.13
C PRO A 21 13.74 -21.85 7.58
N PRO A 22 14.05 -20.84 6.75
CA PRO A 22 15.37 -20.70 6.14
C PRO A 22 16.50 -20.67 7.19
N PRO A 23 17.61 -21.40 7.02
CA PRO A 23 18.59 -21.68 8.07
C PRO A 23 19.21 -20.42 8.71
N PHE A 24 19.17 -19.27 8.02
CA PHE A 24 19.70 -18.01 8.52
C PHE A 24 19.00 -17.49 9.80
N TYR A 25 17.78 -17.95 10.12
CA TYR A 25 17.07 -17.51 11.33
C TYR A 25 17.86 -17.80 12.62
N LYS A 26 18.70 -18.84 12.62
CA LYS A 26 19.52 -19.24 13.78
C LYS A 26 20.57 -18.19 14.14
N HIS A 27 20.98 -17.35 13.19
CA HIS A 27 22.00 -16.32 13.42
C HIS A 27 21.43 -15.04 14.04
N PHE A 28 20.10 -14.91 14.18
CA PHE A 28 19.42 -13.78 14.82
C PHE A 28 19.48 -13.87 16.36
N THR A 29 20.70 -13.89 16.91
CA THR A 29 20.94 -13.91 18.37
C THR A 29 21.15 -12.48 18.90
N THR A 30 20.89 -12.28 20.20
CA THR A 30 21.09 -10.97 20.85
C THR A 30 22.56 -10.52 20.86
N GLU A 31 23.50 -11.47 20.83
CA GLU A 31 24.94 -11.19 20.73
C GLU A 31 25.29 -10.72 19.32
N ASN A 32 24.86 -11.43 18.27
CA ASN A 32 25.16 -11.08 16.89
C ASN A 32 24.57 -9.72 16.51
N LEU A 33 23.38 -9.39 17.03
CA LEU A 33 22.76 -8.07 16.86
C LEU A 33 23.55 -6.95 17.54
N LYS A 34 24.19 -7.20 18.68
CA LYS A 34 25.07 -6.20 19.34
C LYS A 34 26.35 -6.00 18.54
N ARG A 35 27.00 -7.09 18.11
CA ARG A 35 28.20 -7.05 17.28
C ARG A 35 27.97 -6.28 15.98
N LEU A 36 26.83 -6.53 15.32
CA LEU A 36 26.48 -5.81 14.10
C LEU A 36 26.31 -4.31 14.35
N LYS A 37 25.69 -3.90 15.46
CA LYS A 37 25.57 -2.48 15.83
C LYS A 37 26.91 -1.82 16.09
N GLU A 38 27.80 -2.48 16.83
CA GLU A 38 29.15 -1.98 17.10
C GLU A 38 29.94 -1.75 15.80
N ILE A 39 29.84 -2.69 14.85
CA ILE A 39 30.50 -2.60 13.54
C ILE A 39 29.86 -1.52 12.67
N GLU A 40 28.53 -1.39 12.68
CA GLU A 40 27.83 -0.30 11.99
C GLU A 40 28.22 1.08 12.53
N GLU A 41 28.41 1.21 13.84
CA GLU A 41 28.86 2.45 14.49
C GLU A 41 30.33 2.77 14.16
N GLU A 42 31.20 1.76 14.16
CA GLU A 42 32.62 1.91 13.80
C GLU A 42 32.81 2.27 12.31
N ALA A 43 31.96 1.74 11.42
CA ALA A 43 32.05 1.96 9.99
C ALA A 43 31.46 3.30 9.51
N THR A 44 30.72 4.03 10.36
CA THR A 44 30.25 5.39 10.05
C THR A 44 31.18 6.46 10.63
N PRO A 45 32.19 6.95 9.90
CA PRO A 45 32.82 8.21 10.25
C PRO A 45 31.84 9.36 9.97
N ASP A 46 31.86 10.37 10.83
CA ASP A 46 31.09 11.61 10.78
C ASP A 46 31.26 12.35 9.43
N ASN A 47 30.50 11.94 8.42
CA ASN A 47 30.36 12.70 7.19
C ASN A 47 28.87 12.79 6.86
N GLY A 48 28.30 13.94 7.20
CA GLY A 48 26.96 14.32 6.82
C GLY A 48 26.79 14.33 5.31
N ASP A 49 25.56 14.12 4.87
CA ASP A 49 25.09 14.20 3.49
C ASP A 49 25.33 12.97 2.60
N THR A 50 24.58 11.90 2.85
CA THR A 50 23.84 11.24 1.77
C THR A 50 22.63 10.49 2.31
N LYS A 51 21.43 11.07 2.11
CA LYS A 51 20.16 10.34 2.25
C LYS A 51 20.02 9.37 1.07
N ALA A 52 20.71 8.23 1.14
CA ALA A 52 20.41 7.09 0.28
C ALA A 52 19.54 6.12 1.08
N SER A 53 18.30 5.97 0.64
CA SER A 53 17.27 5.10 1.21
C SER A 53 17.51 3.63 0.86
N SER A 54 18.68 3.09 1.20
CA SER A 54 18.96 1.66 1.17
C SER A 54 19.61 1.25 2.49
N ALA A 55 19.16 0.12 3.04
CA ALA A 55 19.23 -0.25 4.45
C ALA A 55 20.64 -0.58 5.01
N THR A 56 21.73 -0.12 4.40
CA THR A 56 23.08 -0.55 4.79
C THR A 56 24.04 0.63 4.87
N LYS A 57 24.53 0.91 6.09
CA LYS A 57 25.60 1.89 6.35
C LYS A 57 26.99 1.38 5.94
N LEU A 58 27.11 0.09 5.63
CA LEU A 58 28.35 -0.62 5.30
C LEU A 58 28.49 -0.75 3.77
N THR A 59 29.71 -0.61 3.25
CA THR A 59 30.00 -0.83 1.82
C THR A 59 30.00 -2.33 1.48
N THR A 60 29.78 -2.67 0.21
CA THR A 60 29.73 -4.07 -0.28
C THR A 60 30.99 -4.87 0.09
N GLU A 61 32.15 -4.23 0.04
CA GLU A 61 33.44 -4.84 0.43
C GLU A 61 33.51 -5.13 1.93
N GLN A 62 32.97 -4.25 2.77
CA GLN A 62 32.87 -4.45 4.22
C GLN A 62 31.90 -5.59 4.55
N ILE A 63 30.79 -5.71 3.81
CA ILE A 63 29.80 -6.77 3.99
C ILE A 63 30.37 -8.15 3.64
N LEU A 64 31.23 -8.25 2.63
CA LEU A 64 31.89 -9.50 2.23
C LEU A 64 33.02 -9.91 3.19
N ALA A 65 33.63 -8.96 3.90
CA ALA A 65 34.65 -9.21 4.90
C ALA A 65 34.07 -9.72 6.24
N LEU A 66 32.76 -9.54 6.47
CA LEU A 66 32.09 -9.98 7.69
C LEU A 66 31.94 -11.51 7.75
N PRO A 67 31.97 -12.09 8.96
CA PRO A 67 31.54 -13.47 9.18
C PRO A 67 30.14 -13.72 8.58
N THR A 68 29.94 -14.92 8.03
CA THR A 68 28.66 -15.32 7.39
C THR A 68 27.46 -15.06 8.28
N GLU A 69 27.60 -15.24 9.59
CA GLU A 69 26.54 -15.08 10.59
C GLU A 69 26.04 -13.64 10.70
N LEU A 70 26.94 -12.66 10.52
CA LEU A 70 26.60 -11.25 10.56
C LEU A 70 26.09 -10.76 9.20
N ARG A 71 26.55 -11.37 8.10
CA ARG A 71 26.07 -11.07 6.75
C ARG A 71 24.59 -11.38 6.58
N TYR A 72 24.10 -12.47 7.20
CA TYR A 72 22.68 -12.85 7.12
C TYR A 72 21.73 -11.90 7.87
N LEU A 73 22.25 -11.06 8.77
CA LEU A 73 21.46 -10.06 9.48
C LEU A 73 21.22 -8.80 8.66
N ILE A 74 22.01 -8.60 7.59
CA ILE A 74 21.90 -7.47 6.69
C ILE A 74 20.91 -7.85 5.57
N PRO A 75 19.84 -7.08 5.33
CA PRO A 75 18.95 -7.31 4.21
C PRO A 75 19.74 -7.33 2.88
N PRO A 76 19.43 -8.27 1.97
CA PRO A 76 20.08 -8.29 0.66
C PRO A 76 19.74 -7.03 -0.15
N GLU A 77 20.60 -6.69 -1.09
CA GLU A 77 20.32 -5.62 -2.04
C GLU A 77 19.08 -5.97 -2.88
N PRO A 78 18.21 -5.00 -3.17
CA PRO A 78 17.08 -5.23 -4.07
C PRO A 78 17.61 -5.66 -5.45
N PRO A 79 16.90 -6.55 -6.16
CA PRO A 79 17.26 -6.91 -7.54
C PRO A 79 17.38 -5.67 -8.42
N GLY A 80 18.32 -5.68 -9.36
CA GLY A 80 18.49 -4.61 -10.33
C GLY A 80 17.27 -4.45 -11.24
N ASP A 81 17.15 -3.30 -11.90
CA ASP A 81 15.96 -2.94 -12.70
C ASP A 81 15.63 -3.97 -13.81
N ASP A 82 16.67 -4.60 -14.37
CA ASP A 82 16.58 -5.60 -15.45
C ASP A 82 16.58 -7.06 -14.96
N ASP A 83 16.78 -7.28 -13.65
CA ASP A 83 16.89 -8.62 -13.08
C ASP A 83 15.51 -9.30 -13.02
N GLU A 84 15.48 -10.57 -13.38
CA GLU A 84 14.28 -11.41 -13.36
C GLU A 84 14.15 -12.10 -12.00
N PHE A 85 13.02 -11.89 -11.33
CA PHE A 85 12.69 -12.54 -10.07
C PHE A 85 11.29 -13.12 -10.10
N HIS A 86 11.08 -14.20 -9.35
CA HIS A 86 9.79 -14.87 -9.27
C HIS A 86 8.93 -14.26 -8.16
N VAL A 87 7.71 -13.91 -8.49
CA VAL A 87 6.65 -13.54 -7.53
C VAL A 87 5.48 -14.48 -7.75
N PHE A 88 5.18 -15.34 -6.78
CA PHE A 88 4.12 -16.36 -6.87
C PHE A 88 4.19 -17.18 -8.17
N ASP A 89 5.38 -17.72 -8.47
CA ASP A 89 5.72 -18.47 -9.69
C ASP A 89 5.69 -17.69 -11.01
N VAL A 90 5.45 -16.38 -10.98
CA VAL A 90 5.52 -15.52 -12.17
C VAL A 90 6.89 -14.86 -12.26
N VAL A 91 7.62 -15.13 -13.34
CA VAL A 91 8.84 -14.35 -13.68
C VAL A 91 8.42 -12.89 -13.92
N THR A 92 8.97 -12.00 -13.12
CA THR A 92 8.72 -10.56 -13.15
C THR A 92 10.04 -9.79 -13.16
N LYS A 93 10.02 -8.59 -13.73
CA LYS A 93 11.12 -7.62 -13.71
C LYS A 93 10.72 -6.44 -12.83
N ALA A 94 11.70 -5.78 -12.23
CA ALA A 94 11.47 -4.61 -11.39
C ALA A 94 10.83 -3.46 -12.19
N LYS A 95 11.14 -3.35 -13.49
CA LYS A 95 10.54 -2.36 -14.39
C LYS A 95 9.68 -2.99 -15.49
N GLY A 96 8.44 -2.49 -15.61
CA GLY A 96 7.66 -2.52 -16.86
C GLY A 96 7.30 -3.90 -17.39
N THR A 97 6.76 -4.79 -16.56
CA THR A 97 6.22 -6.05 -17.07
C THR A 97 4.94 -5.78 -17.88
N ASN A 98 4.85 -6.34 -19.09
CA ASN A 98 3.62 -6.42 -19.89
C ASN A 98 2.62 -7.41 -19.27
N VAL A 99 2.35 -7.28 -17.97
CA VAL A 99 1.47 -8.17 -17.18
C VAL A 99 0.12 -8.30 -17.87
N PHE A 100 -0.41 -7.19 -18.39
CA PHE A 100 -1.69 -7.18 -19.06
C PHE A 100 -1.71 -8.07 -20.31
N MET A 101 -0.71 -7.96 -21.19
CA MET A 101 -0.64 -8.79 -22.40
C MET A 101 -0.44 -10.27 -22.06
N LYS A 102 0.44 -10.57 -21.11
CA LYS A 102 0.67 -11.95 -20.63
C LYS A 102 -0.61 -12.56 -20.03
N ASN A 103 -1.35 -11.78 -19.23
CA ASN A 103 -2.64 -12.20 -18.69
C ASN A 103 -3.65 -12.46 -19.81
N MET A 104 -3.63 -11.64 -20.87
CA MET A 104 -4.57 -11.78 -21.97
C MET A 104 -4.27 -13.00 -22.85
N GLU A 105 -2.98 -13.31 -23.06
CA GLU A 105 -2.53 -14.55 -23.69
C GLU A 105 -2.91 -15.79 -22.85
N TYR A 106 -2.74 -15.71 -21.53
CA TYR A 106 -3.19 -16.76 -20.62
C TYR A 106 -4.70 -16.97 -20.68
N ILE A 107 -5.49 -15.89 -20.70
CA ILE A 107 -6.94 -15.94 -20.87
C ILE A 107 -7.29 -16.60 -22.22
N ALA A 108 -6.64 -16.18 -23.32
CA ALA A 108 -6.86 -16.77 -24.63
C ALA A 108 -6.59 -18.29 -24.65
N HIS A 109 -5.48 -18.73 -24.06
CA HIS A 109 -5.15 -20.16 -23.94
C HIS A 109 -6.20 -20.92 -23.12
N ASN A 110 -6.66 -20.36 -22.00
CA ASN A 110 -7.68 -21.00 -21.17
C ASN A 110 -9.02 -21.11 -21.89
N LEU A 111 -9.45 -20.07 -22.62
CA LEU A 111 -10.69 -20.12 -23.41
C LEU A 111 -10.60 -21.15 -24.56
N ALA A 112 -9.41 -21.36 -25.12
CA ALA A 112 -9.16 -22.42 -26.09
C ALA A 112 -9.23 -23.81 -25.46
N MET A 113 -8.69 -23.97 -24.25
CA MET A 113 -8.75 -25.23 -23.51
C MET A 113 -10.18 -25.61 -23.09
N GLU A 114 -10.99 -24.62 -22.70
CA GLU A 114 -12.42 -24.82 -22.39
C GLU A 114 -13.29 -25.05 -23.65
N GLY A 115 -12.72 -24.87 -24.85
CA GLY A 115 -13.43 -25.05 -26.11
C GLY A 115 -14.44 -23.94 -26.43
N VAL A 116 -14.31 -22.77 -25.79
CA VAL A 116 -15.21 -21.62 -26.00
C VAL A 116 -14.79 -20.83 -27.25
N PHE A 117 -13.49 -20.54 -27.40
CA PHE A 117 -12.92 -19.93 -28.60
C PHE A 117 -11.54 -20.51 -28.89
N THR A 118 -11.30 -20.98 -30.12
CA THR A 118 -10.01 -21.59 -30.50
C THR A 118 -8.96 -20.60 -30.99
N ASP A 119 -9.40 -19.43 -31.45
CA ASP A 119 -8.63 -18.46 -32.25
C ASP A 119 -8.73 -17.02 -31.70
N TRP A 120 -9.26 -16.85 -30.49
CA TRP A 120 -9.39 -15.51 -29.92
C TRP A 120 -8.03 -14.99 -29.46
N THR A 121 -7.62 -13.86 -30.04
CA THR A 121 -6.43 -13.10 -29.64
C THR A 121 -6.82 -11.67 -29.30
N TYR A 122 -6.14 -11.08 -28.32
CA TYR A 122 -6.41 -9.70 -27.95
C TYR A 122 -5.89 -8.71 -28.99
N GLU A 123 -6.79 -7.83 -29.44
CA GLU A 123 -6.49 -6.71 -30.32
C GLU A 123 -6.80 -5.41 -29.59
N GLN A 124 -5.85 -4.47 -29.59
CA GLN A 124 -6.06 -3.15 -29.00
C GLN A 124 -6.84 -2.24 -29.98
N LEU A 125 -8.00 -1.76 -29.55
CA LEU A 125 -8.95 -0.99 -30.37
C LEU A 125 -8.95 0.53 -30.10
N TYR A 126 -7.96 1.01 -29.34
CA TYR A 126 -7.81 2.41 -28.97
C TYR A 126 -6.35 2.85 -29.09
N PRO A 127 -6.07 4.13 -29.37
CA PRO A 127 -4.70 4.63 -29.44
C PRO A 127 -4.05 4.56 -28.05
N SER A 128 -3.02 3.72 -27.90
CA SER A 128 -2.15 3.77 -26.73
C SER A 128 -1.30 5.04 -26.80
N GLY A 129 -1.11 5.71 -25.67
CA GLY A 129 -0.28 6.91 -25.58
C GLY A 129 1.20 6.70 -25.91
N ASP A 130 1.60 5.48 -26.24
CA ASP A 130 2.96 5.05 -26.61
C ASP A 130 3.10 4.82 -28.13
N ALA A 131 1.99 4.73 -28.88
CA ALA A 131 1.98 4.46 -30.33
C ALA A 131 2.16 5.73 -31.18
N GLY A 132 2.97 6.69 -30.72
CA GLY A 132 3.15 7.99 -31.38
C GLY A 132 4.51 8.65 -31.23
N ASP A 133 5.52 7.99 -30.64
CA ASP A 133 6.82 8.61 -30.31
C ASP A 133 7.87 8.53 -31.45
N ASN A 134 7.42 8.55 -32.71
CA ASN A 134 8.30 8.52 -33.89
C ASN A 134 8.28 9.84 -34.71
N ASP A 135 7.83 10.97 -34.13
CA ASP A 135 8.00 12.29 -34.74
C ASP A 135 8.84 13.22 -33.85
N PRO A 136 10.12 13.48 -34.18
CA PRO A 136 11.05 14.23 -33.34
C PRO A 136 10.80 15.75 -33.30
N SER A 137 9.63 16.24 -33.74
CA SER A 137 9.36 17.67 -33.94
C SER A 137 8.40 18.31 -32.94
N SER A 138 7.80 17.57 -32.00
CA SER A 138 6.78 18.16 -31.08
C SER A 138 7.30 18.39 -29.66
N SER A 139 8.29 19.27 -29.53
CA SER A 139 8.61 19.89 -28.25
C SER A 139 7.54 20.94 -27.89
N GLN A 140 6.44 20.54 -27.23
CA GLN A 140 5.51 21.48 -26.58
C GLN A 140 4.63 20.82 -25.50
N GLN A 141 5.01 21.06 -24.24
CA GLN A 141 4.18 21.34 -23.05
C GLN A 141 3.06 20.35 -22.57
N PRO A 142 2.81 20.22 -21.24
CA PRO A 142 2.09 19.10 -20.62
C PRO A 142 0.55 19.27 -20.58
N THR A 143 -0.08 19.75 -21.66
CA THR A 143 -1.55 19.88 -21.75
C THR A 143 -2.24 18.62 -22.30
N ALA A 144 -1.49 17.65 -22.81
CA ALA A 144 -2.00 16.43 -23.43
C ALA A 144 -2.68 15.43 -22.46
N THR A 145 -2.55 15.62 -21.13
CA THR A 145 -3.09 14.65 -20.15
C THR A 145 -4.61 14.74 -20.01
N ASN A 146 -5.19 15.94 -20.09
CA ASN A 146 -6.64 16.14 -19.96
C ASN A 146 -7.39 15.83 -21.26
N SER A 147 -6.80 16.12 -22.42
CA SER A 147 -7.38 15.71 -23.71
C SER A 147 -7.36 14.19 -23.86
N ALA A 148 -6.27 13.53 -23.44
CA ALA A 148 -6.18 12.08 -23.44
C ALA A 148 -7.19 11.43 -22.49
N THR A 149 -7.45 11.98 -21.29
CA THR A 149 -8.48 11.41 -20.39
C THR A 149 -9.89 11.60 -20.93
N LEU A 150 -10.18 12.74 -21.55
CA LEU A 150 -11.49 13.00 -22.18
C LEU A 150 -11.72 12.09 -23.40
N ASP A 151 -10.68 11.88 -24.20
CA ASP A 151 -10.72 10.96 -25.34
C ASP A 151 -10.92 9.50 -24.87
N ARG A 152 -10.24 9.08 -23.79
CA ARG A 152 -10.45 7.76 -23.16
C ARG A 152 -11.90 7.56 -22.67
N GLN A 153 -12.51 8.58 -22.06
CA GLN A 153 -13.93 8.49 -21.66
C GLN A 153 -14.84 8.30 -22.88
N ASN A 154 -14.55 8.97 -24.00
CA ASN A 154 -15.31 8.79 -25.23
C ASN A 154 -15.17 7.36 -25.79
N TYR A 155 -13.96 6.79 -25.78
CA TYR A 155 -13.76 5.38 -26.15
C TYR A 155 -14.51 4.43 -25.23
N LEU A 156 -14.51 4.67 -23.92
CA LEU A 156 -15.25 3.87 -22.96
C LEU A 156 -16.76 3.86 -23.27
N PHE A 157 -17.36 5.03 -23.48
CA PHE A 157 -18.77 5.12 -23.86
C PHE A 157 -19.05 4.54 -25.25
N ARG A 158 -18.10 4.66 -26.19
CA ARG A 158 -18.22 4.06 -27.52
C ARG A 158 -18.21 2.53 -27.44
N PHE A 159 -17.31 1.94 -26.65
CA PHE A 159 -17.29 0.50 -26.40
C PHE A 159 -18.56 0.05 -25.69
N LEU A 160 -19.04 0.76 -24.66
CA LEU A 160 -20.30 0.41 -23.99
C LEU A 160 -21.47 0.35 -24.97
N ARG A 161 -21.65 1.37 -25.80
CA ARG A 161 -22.72 1.42 -26.81
C ARG A 161 -22.56 0.28 -27.83
N SER A 162 -21.33 0.01 -28.28
CA SER A 162 -21.03 -1.06 -29.24
C SER A 162 -21.25 -2.47 -28.64
N ILE A 163 -20.92 -2.67 -27.36
CA ILE A 163 -21.20 -3.91 -26.62
C ILE A 163 -22.70 -4.15 -26.52
N LEU A 164 -23.48 -3.11 -26.17
CA LEU A 164 -24.93 -3.20 -26.09
C LEU A 164 -25.58 -3.54 -27.44
N LEU A 165 -25.13 -2.89 -28.52
CA LEU A 165 -25.63 -3.19 -29.87
C LEU A 165 -25.27 -4.61 -30.33
N ASN A 166 -24.05 -5.05 -30.06
CA ASN A 166 -23.64 -6.43 -30.36
C ASN A 166 -24.37 -7.45 -29.49
N TYR A 167 -24.70 -7.14 -28.24
CA TYR A 167 -25.52 -8.01 -27.38
C TYR A 167 -26.96 -8.14 -27.88
N ILE A 168 -27.60 -7.04 -28.31
CA ILE A 168 -28.94 -7.09 -28.91
C ILE A 168 -28.91 -7.88 -30.23
N SER A 169 -27.87 -7.69 -31.04
CA SER A 169 -27.67 -8.45 -32.28
C SER A 169 -27.48 -9.94 -31.99
N LEU A 170 -26.70 -10.28 -30.96
CA LEU A 170 -26.50 -11.65 -30.50
C LEU A 170 -27.82 -12.26 -30.02
N LEU A 171 -28.63 -11.54 -29.25
CA LEU A 171 -29.94 -12.01 -28.80
C LEU A 171 -30.88 -12.28 -29.99
N GLY A 172 -30.88 -11.39 -30.99
CA GLY A 172 -31.63 -11.59 -32.23
C GLY A 172 -31.18 -12.82 -33.01
N ILE A 173 -29.86 -13.04 -33.13
CA ILE A 173 -29.28 -14.21 -33.80
C ILE A 173 -29.62 -15.49 -33.03
N VAL A 174 -29.50 -15.51 -31.71
CA VAL A 174 -29.81 -16.68 -30.88
C VAL A 174 -31.30 -17.00 -30.92
N ALA A 175 -32.17 -16.00 -30.94
CA ALA A 175 -33.61 -16.19 -31.05
C ALA A 175 -34.04 -16.73 -32.43
N ALA A 176 -33.33 -16.34 -33.50
CA ALA A 176 -33.63 -16.81 -34.86
C ALA A 176 -32.97 -18.16 -35.19
N ASN A 177 -31.66 -18.32 -34.90
CA ASN A 177 -30.84 -19.47 -35.23
C ASN A 177 -29.73 -19.70 -34.18
N PRO A 178 -29.96 -20.59 -33.19
CA PRO A 178 -29.03 -20.78 -32.06
C PRO A 178 -27.70 -21.46 -32.43
N THR A 179 -27.62 -22.13 -33.59
CA THR A 179 -26.44 -22.90 -34.04
C THR A 179 -25.60 -22.15 -35.10
N SER A 180 -25.87 -20.87 -35.34
CA SER A 180 -25.14 -20.14 -36.38
C SER A 180 -23.74 -19.70 -35.91
N ASP A 181 -22.74 -19.84 -36.79
CA ASP A 181 -21.36 -19.37 -36.55
C ASP A 181 -21.29 -17.85 -36.30
N GLN A 182 -22.32 -17.10 -36.72
CA GLN A 182 -22.46 -15.66 -36.46
C GLN A 182 -22.57 -15.33 -34.97
N LYS A 183 -23.11 -16.25 -34.18
CA LYS A 183 -23.17 -16.14 -32.71
C LYS A 183 -21.76 -16.08 -32.12
N GLU A 184 -20.89 -16.98 -32.55
CA GLU A 184 -19.51 -17.06 -32.07
C GLU A 184 -18.72 -15.82 -32.46
N GLN A 185 -18.89 -15.33 -33.70
CA GLN A 185 -18.26 -14.07 -34.13
C GLN A 185 -18.70 -12.90 -33.25
N LYS A 186 -20.00 -12.77 -32.95
CA LYS A 186 -20.50 -11.69 -32.09
C LYS A 186 -20.03 -11.82 -30.64
N LEU A 187 -19.87 -13.04 -30.14
CA LEU A 187 -19.34 -13.27 -28.79
C LEU A 187 -17.85 -12.92 -28.71
N LYS A 188 -17.05 -13.24 -29.75
CA LYS A 188 -15.66 -12.80 -29.89
C LYS A 188 -15.55 -11.28 -29.92
N ASP A 189 -16.38 -10.62 -30.73
CA ASP A 189 -16.44 -9.15 -30.80
C ASP A 189 -16.71 -8.53 -29.41
N ILE A 190 -17.67 -9.10 -28.67
CA ILE A 190 -17.99 -8.68 -27.29
C ILE A 190 -16.79 -8.87 -26.36
N MET A 191 -16.15 -10.03 -26.40
CA MET A 191 -14.99 -10.33 -25.56
C MET A 191 -13.85 -9.34 -25.82
N THR A 192 -13.54 -9.06 -27.09
CA THR A 192 -12.50 -8.10 -27.47
C THR A 192 -12.84 -6.69 -26.98
N MET A 193 -14.08 -6.23 -27.12
CA MET A 193 -14.48 -4.90 -26.62
C MET A 193 -14.43 -4.81 -25.09
N VAL A 194 -14.83 -5.86 -24.37
CA VAL A 194 -14.75 -5.90 -22.89
C VAL A 194 -13.30 -5.89 -22.42
N ALA A 195 -12.43 -6.66 -23.06
CA ALA A 195 -11.00 -6.67 -22.77
C ALA A 195 -10.37 -5.28 -22.97
N ASN A 196 -10.70 -4.61 -24.08
CA ASN A 196 -10.25 -3.23 -24.35
C ASN A 196 -10.78 -2.22 -23.34
N MET A 197 -12.05 -2.35 -22.94
CA MET A 197 -12.64 -1.53 -21.89
C MET A 197 -11.90 -1.70 -20.55
N HIS A 198 -11.57 -2.95 -20.19
CA HIS A 198 -10.81 -3.23 -18.98
C HIS A 198 -9.41 -2.61 -19.03
N ALA A 199 -8.74 -2.69 -20.18
CA ALA A 199 -7.44 -2.05 -20.41
C ALA A 199 -7.51 -0.52 -20.20
N LEU A 200 -8.50 0.14 -20.80
CA LEU A 200 -8.73 1.59 -20.63
C LEU A 200 -8.98 1.99 -19.16
N ILE A 201 -9.73 1.17 -18.41
CA ILE A 201 -9.98 1.42 -16.98
C ILE A 201 -8.68 1.28 -16.19
N ASN A 202 -7.85 0.28 -16.51
CA ASN A 202 -6.55 0.10 -15.88
C ASN A 202 -5.60 1.27 -16.12
N GLU A 203 -5.58 1.81 -17.34
CA GLU A 203 -4.81 3.01 -17.65
C GLU A 203 -5.31 4.27 -16.94
N TYR A 204 -6.55 4.27 -16.45
CA TYR A 204 -7.10 5.37 -15.65
C TYR A 204 -6.70 5.30 -14.16
N ARG A 205 -6.19 4.16 -13.68
CA ARG A 205 -5.81 3.95 -12.27
C ARG A 205 -4.79 4.97 -11.74
N PRO A 206 -3.72 5.35 -12.46
CA PRO A 206 -2.78 6.34 -11.98
C PRO A 206 -3.42 7.72 -11.79
N HIS A 207 -4.36 8.10 -12.67
CA HIS A 207 -5.12 9.35 -12.53
C HIS A 207 -6.04 9.30 -11.31
N GLN A 208 -6.76 8.18 -11.11
CA GLN A 208 -7.59 7.95 -9.93
C GLN A 208 -6.78 8.08 -8.65
N ALA A 209 -5.62 7.42 -8.57
CA ALA A 209 -4.76 7.45 -7.38
C ALA A 209 -4.30 8.88 -7.04
N ARG A 210 -3.93 9.69 -8.05
CA ARG A 210 -3.59 11.10 -7.84
C ARG A 210 -4.76 11.91 -7.31
N HIS A 211 -5.96 11.73 -7.88
CA HIS A 211 -7.14 12.45 -7.41
C HIS A 211 -7.51 12.05 -5.97
N THR A 212 -7.45 10.76 -5.64
CA THR A 212 -7.65 10.27 -4.28
C THR A 212 -6.63 10.88 -3.32
N LEU A 213 -5.36 11.00 -3.72
CA LEU A 213 -4.34 11.64 -2.87
C LEU A 213 -4.63 13.12 -2.64
N ILE A 214 -5.01 13.85 -3.69
CA ILE A 214 -5.37 15.27 -3.61
C ILE A 214 -6.53 15.46 -2.64
N GLU A 215 -7.60 14.68 -2.80
CA GLU A 215 -8.77 14.71 -1.91
C GLU A 215 -8.38 14.47 -0.44
N ARG A 216 -7.52 13.48 -0.17
CA ARG A 216 -7.01 13.22 1.18
C ARG A 216 -6.16 14.37 1.73
N MET A 217 -5.34 15.01 0.90
CA MET A 217 -4.54 16.16 1.30
C MET A 217 -5.42 17.38 1.59
N GLU A 218 -6.43 17.64 0.78
CA GLU A 218 -7.41 18.70 1.00
C GLU A 218 -8.18 18.49 2.31
N GLU A 219 -8.58 17.24 2.59
CA GLU A 219 -9.21 16.86 3.85
C GLU A 219 -8.27 17.13 5.05
N GLN A 220 -6.99 16.78 4.95
CA GLN A 220 -6.00 17.06 5.98
C GLN A 220 -5.81 18.56 6.22
N VAL A 221 -5.76 19.36 5.14
CA VAL A 221 -5.64 20.82 5.24
C VAL A 221 -6.88 21.42 5.90
N ARG A 222 -8.08 20.96 5.51
CA ARG A 222 -9.34 21.37 6.13
C ARG A 222 -9.34 21.07 7.63
N ARG A 223 -9.01 19.83 8.03
CA ARG A 223 -8.94 19.43 9.43
C ARG A 223 -7.94 20.27 10.23
N LYS A 224 -6.74 20.50 9.70
CA LYS A 224 -5.72 21.35 10.36
C LYS A 224 -6.19 22.80 10.52
N ARG A 225 -6.93 23.36 9.55
CA ARG A 225 -7.50 24.70 9.68
C ARG A 225 -8.55 24.76 10.79
N GLU A 226 -9.44 23.79 10.85
CA GLU A 226 -10.45 23.68 11.91
C GLU A 226 -9.80 23.53 13.30
N GLU A 227 -8.75 22.71 13.42
CA GLU A 227 -7.95 22.57 14.65
C GLU A 227 -7.30 23.91 15.06
N VAL A 228 -6.65 24.62 14.12
CA VAL A 228 -6.04 25.94 14.38
C VAL A 228 -7.08 26.98 14.80
N GLU A 229 -8.25 26.99 14.17
CA GLU A 229 -9.35 27.84 14.60
C GLU A 229 -9.85 27.48 16.00
N GLY A 230 -9.95 26.18 16.32
CA GLY A 230 -10.29 25.70 17.66
C GLY A 230 -9.30 26.17 18.71
N VAL A 231 -7.99 26.04 18.45
CA VAL A 231 -6.91 26.51 19.32
C VAL A 231 -6.95 28.04 19.45
N ARG A 232 -7.20 28.78 18.36
CA ARG A 232 -7.32 30.24 18.39
C ARG A 232 -8.49 30.68 19.30
N ARG A 233 -9.66 30.06 19.15
CA ARG A 233 -10.84 30.33 20.00
C ARG A 233 -10.55 30.01 21.46
N MET A 234 -9.88 28.89 21.75
CA MET A 234 -9.49 28.55 23.12
C MET A 234 -8.48 29.57 23.68
N GLY A 235 -7.49 29.96 22.89
CA GLY A 235 -6.52 30.99 23.28
C GLY A 235 -7.15 32.35 23.56
N GLU A 236 -8.22 32.73 22.86
CA GLU A 236 -9.01 33.93 23.16
C GLU A 236 -9.73 33.81 24.49
N LYS A 237 -10.41 32.68 24.75
CA LYS A 237 -11.06 32.41 26.05
C LYS A 237 -10.06 32.43 27.21
N VAL A 238 -8.90 31.81 27.04
CA VAL A 238 -7.85 31.80 28.08
C VAL A 238 -7.33 33.22 28.32
N ARG A 239 -7.10 34.02 27.27
CA ARG A 239 -6.71 35.43 27.42
C ARG A 239 -7.78 36.26 28.13
N GLU A 240 -9.05 36.05 27.80
CA GLU A 240 -10.18 36.71 28.47
C GLU A 240 -10.21 36.36 29.96
N VAL A 241 -10.11 35.06 30.31
CA VAL A 241 -10.08 34.60 31.70
C VAL A 241 -8.87 35.17 32.45
N LEU A 242 -7.68 35.13 31.87
CA LEU A 242 -6.48 35.74 32.46
C LEU A 242 -6.62 37.26 32.64
N SER A 243 -7.26 37.95 31.70
CA SER A 243 -7.54 39.39 31.84
C SER A 243 -8.56 39.67 32.96
N GLY A 244 -9.55 38.79 33.14
CA GLY A 244 -10.49 38.87 34.26
C GLY A 244 -9.81 38.65 35.61
N PHE A 245 -8.88 37.69 35.71
CA PHE A 245 -8.07 37.50 36.92
C PHE A 245 -7.12 38.68 37.17
N GLY A 246 -6.46 39.20 36.13
CA GLY A 246 -5.59 40.39 36.25
C GLY A 246 -6.34 41.67 36.62
N ALA A 247 -7.63 41.77 36.28
CA ALA A 247 -8.49 42.86 36.74
C ALA A 247 -8.94 42.68 38.20
N VAL A 248 -9.07 41.44 38.68
CA VAL A 248 -9.40 41.11 40.08
C VAL A 248 -8.21 41.27 41.02
N ASP A 249 -6.98 41.06 40.56
CA ASP A 249 -5.75 41.22 41.36
C ASP A 249 -5.38 42.71 41.65
N GLY A 250 -6.09 43.65 41.01
CA GLY A 250 -5.98 45.09 41.25
C GLY A 250 -6.79 45.61 42.44
N GLU A 251 -7.74 44.83 42.95
CA GLU A 251 -8.59 45.19 44.09
C GLU A 251 -8.76 43.99 45.02
N ASP A 252 -7.82 43.82 45.96
CA ASP A 252 -8.09 43.54 47.39
C ASP A 252 -6.90 42.85 48.07
N LYS A 253 -6.21 43.60 48.96
CA LYS A 253 -5.30 43.03 49.95
C LYS A 253 -6.15 42.46 51.10
N GLY A 254 -6.26 41.14 51.22
CA GLY A 254 -6.92 40.54 52.38
C GLY A 254 -6.82 39.02 52.46
N GLY A 255 -5.86 38.49 53.21
CA GLY A 255 -5.55 37.06 53.31
C GLY A 255 -6.57 36.22 54.10
N VAL A 256 -7.76 36.01 53.53
CA VAL A 256 -8.80 35.13 54.11
C VAL A 256 -9.33 34.08 53.11
N LYS A 257 -8.99 34.14 51.81
CA LYS A 257 -9.58 33.25 50.78
C LYS A 257 -8.86 31.92 50.52
N ASP A 258 -7.60 31.76 50.92
CA ASP A 258 -6.82 30.56 50.58
C ASP A 258 -7.33 29.28 51.26
N MET A 259 -7.92 29.40 52.47
CA MET A 259 -8.37 28.23 53.24
C MET A 259 -9.70 27.62 52.73
N GLU A 260 -10.55 28.41 52.07
CA GLU A 260 -11.85 27.92 51.54
C GLU A 260 -11.70 27.27 50.15
N VAL A 261 -10.62 27.61 49.41
CA VAL A 261 -10.31 27.02 48.12
C VAL A 261 -9.66 25.64 48.28
N GLU A 262 -8.76 25.47 49.25
CA GLU A 262 -8.17 24.15 49.56
C GLU A 262 -9.24 23.13 50.01
N GLU A 263 -10.19 23.53 50.85
CA GLU A 263 -11.26 22.62 51.31
C GLU A 263 -12.17 22.17 50.15
N LYS A 264 -12.48 23.07 49.19
CA LYS A 264 -13.29 22.71 48.02
C LYS A 264 -12.54 21.84 47.02
N VAL A 265 -11.25 22.06 46.82
CA VAL A 265 -10.42 21.24 45.92
C VAL A 265 -10.28 19.82 46.48
N LEU A 266 -10.07 19.67 47.79
CA LEU A 266 -10.04 18.35 48.43
C LEU A 266 -11.38 17.63 48.32
N ARG A 267 -12.49 18.34 48.55
CA ARG A 267 -13.84 17.76 48.40
C ARG A 267 -14.14 17.30 46.97
N GLU A 268 -13.72 18.04 45.95
CA GLU A 268 -13.87 17.62 44.55
C GLU A 268 -12.98 16.42 44.21
N GLU A 269 -11.76 16.35 44.73
CA GLU A 269 -10.89 15.19 44.53
C GLU A 269 -11.47 13.93 45.17
N ASP A 270 -12.01 14.03 46.38
CA ASP A 270 -12.62 12.91 47.08
C ASP A 270 -13.87 12.39 46.34
N VAL A 271 -14.72 13.30 45.84
CA VAL A 271 -15.90 12.93 45.03
C VAL A 271 -15.48 12.25 43.71
N ARG A 272 -14.39 12.70 43.06
CA ARG A 272 -13.86 12.04 41.85
C ARG A 272 -13.31 10.65 42.15
N ARG A 273 -12.64 10.46 43.30
CA ARG A 273 -12.12 9.16 43.72
C ARG A 273 -13.24 8.18 44.04
N GLU A 274 -14.30 8.62 44.70
CA GLU A 274 -15.49 7.78 44.96
C GLU A 274 -16.22 7.41 43.67
N ALA A 275 -16.39 8.36 42.74
CA ALA A 275 -16.98 8.07 41.43
C ALA A 275 -16.14 7.07 40.62
N PHE A 276 -14.82 7.21 40.65
CA PHE A 276 -13.90 6.28 40.00
C PHE A 276 -13.96 4.88 40.62
N LYS A 277 -14.09 4.79 41.95
CA LYS A 277 -14.25 3.52 42.67
C LYS A 277 -15.58 2.85 42.32
N GLY A 278 -16.69 3.59 42.30
CA GLY A 278 -18.00 3.05 41.91
C GLY A 278 -18.04 2.57 40.45
N MET A 279 -17.33 3.25 39.56
CA MET A 279 -17.21 2.82 38.16
C MET A 279 -16.39 1.53 38.01
N TRP A 280 -15.37 1.34 38.87
CA TRP A 280 -14.60 0.09 38.94
C TRP A 280 -15.39 -1.07 39.54
N GLU A 281 -16.18 -0.83 40.60
CA GLU A 281 -17.07 -1.83 41.18
C GLU A 281 -18.16 -2.27 40.17
N ALA A 282 -18.72 -1.32 39.41
CA ALA A 282 -19.68 -1.63 38.34
C ALA A 282 -19.05 -2.39 37.16
N ALA A 283 -17.76 -2.16 36.86
CA ALA A 283 -17.04 -2.91 35.83
C ALA A 283 -16.75 -4.35 36.27
N ASP A 284 -16.52 -4.57 37.58
CA ASP A 284 -16.29 -5.89 38.17
C ASP A 284 -17.61 -6.71 38.23
N GLU A 285 -18.74 -6.06 38.49
CA GLU A 285 -20.07 -6.70 38.48
C GLU A 285 -20.53 -7.15 37.08
N VAL A 286 -20.04 -6.51 36.01
CA VAL A 286 -20.33 -6.88 34.62
C VAL A 286 -19.44 -8.05 34.12
N LEU A 287 -18.38 -8.37 34.86
CA LEU A 287 -17.39 -9.39 34.51
C LEU A 287 -17.60 -10.75 35.21
N VAL A 288 -18.67 -10.89 36.00
CA VAL A 288 -19.13 -12.15 36.64
C VAL A 288 -20.46 -12.60 36.04
#